data_AF-A0A1H4EHZ6-F1
#
_entry.id   AF-A0A1H4EHZ6-F1
#
_cell.length_a   1.000
_cell.length_b   1.000
_cell.length_c   1.000
_cell.angle_alpha   90.00
_cell.angle_beta   90.00
_cell.angle_gamma   90.00
#
_symmetry.space_group_name_H-M   'P 1'
#
loop_
_entity.id
_entity.type
_entity.pdbx_description
1 polymer ?
#
loop_
_entity_poly.entity_id
_entity_poly.type
_entity_poly.pdbx_seq_one_letter_code
_entity_poly.pdbx_strand_id
1 'polypeptide(L)' 'MAPWLDKKVKKLANCPDNTHLRIYFDDHYFFAVPFTSEVKQTENEWSAYDQKAGLYYVIKSEGNHYEK' A
#
# COMPACT_ATOMS: atom_id res chain seq x y z
N MET A 1 -11.88 -11.88 -7.85
CA MET A 1 -12.11 -11.16 -6.57
C MET A 1 -10.76 -11.00 -5.90
N ALA A 2 -10.33 -9.78 -5.58
CA ALA A 2 -9.09 -9.56 -4.84
C ALA A 2 -9.36 -9.77 -3.34
N PRO A 3 -8.51 -10.52 -2.61
CA PRO A 3 -8.72 -10.76 -1.18
C PRO A 3 -8.52 -9.49 -0.36
N TRP A 4 -9.40 -9.25 0.62
CA TRP A 4 -9.20 -8.22 1.62
C TRP A 4 -8.14 -8.68 2.62
N LEU A 5 -7.10 -7.87 2.83
CA LEU A 5 -6.01 -8.15 3.77
C LEU A 5 -6.09 -7.20 4.96
N ASP A 6 -6.49 -7.74 6.11
CA ASP A 6 -6.48 -7.01 7.39
C ASP A 6 -5.11 -7.20 8.06
N LYS A 7 -4.11 -6.45 7.58
CA LYS A 7 -2.77 -6.41 8.16
C LYS A 7 -2.26 -4.97 8.23
N LYS A 8 -1.54 -4.67 9.31
CA LYS A 8 -0.87 -3.38 9.48
C LYS A 8 0.40 -3.31 8.65
N VAL A 9 0.67 -2.15 8.05
CA VAL A 9 1.95 -1.88 7.39
C VAL A 9 3.04 -1.85 8.45
N LYS A 10 4.06 -2.71 8.31
CA LYS A 10 5.21 -2.78 9.22
C LYS A 10 6.38 -1.93 8.74
N LYS A 11 6.65 -1.93 7.43
CA LYS A 11 7.86 -1.32 6.87
C LYS A 11 7.64 -0.88 5.43
N LEU A 12 8.30 0.21 5.05
CA LEU A 12 8.45 0.66 3.68
C LEU A 12 9.93 0.53 3.27
N ALA A 13 10.18 0.11 2.03
CA ALA A 13 11.53 0.13 1.45
C ALA A 13 11.46 0.27 -0.06
N ASN A 14 12.50 0.81 -0.69
CA ASN A 14 12.60 0.78 -2.13
C ASN A 14 13.05 -0.62 -2.60
N CYS A 15 12.62 -1.02 -3.80
CA CYS A 15 13.30 -2.12 -4.50
C CYS A 15 14.77 -1.73 -4.77
N PRO A 16 15.71 -2.70 -4.85
CA PRO A 16 17.11 -2.44 -5.16
C PRO A 16 17.34 -1.70 -6.48
N ASP A 17 16.43 -1.86 -7.44
CA ASP A 17 16.43 -1.18 -8.74
C ASP A 17 15.77 0.22 -8.69
N ASN A 18 15.25 0.64 -7.52
CA ASN A 18 14.50 1.88 -7.29
C ASN A 18 13.33 2.11 -8.25
N THR A 19 12.69 1.06 -8.74
CA THR A 19 11.51 1.19 -9.62
C THR A 19 10.18 1.09 -8.87
N HIS A 20 10.18 0.46 -7.70
CA HIS A 20 8.98 0.23 -6.89
C HIS A 20 9.22 0.56 -5.40
N LEU A 21 8.13 0.95 -4.73
CA LEU A 21 7.99 0.97 -3.29
C LEU A 21 7.49 -0.40 -2.81
N ARG A 22 8.26 -1.05 -1.94
CA ARG A 22 7.86 -2.26 -1.21
C ARG A 22 7.16 -1.89 0.08
N ILE A 23 5.92 -2.34 0.23
CA ILE A 23 5.08 -2.13 1.40
C ILE A 23 4.91 -3.47 2.10
N TYR A 24 5.62 -3.64 3.21
CA TYR A 24 5.66 -4.87 3.98
C TYR A 24 4.55 -4.90 5.03
N PHE A 25 3.80 -6.00 5.05
CA PHE A 25 2.82 -6.30 6.09
C PHE A 25 3.30 -7.42 7.04
N ASP A 26 4.37 -8.11 6.67
CA ASP A 26 5.20 -8.95 7.54
C ASP A 26 6.65 -8.95 7.03
N ASP A 27 7.52 -9.78 7.62
CA ASP A 27 8.96 -9.74 7.33
C ASP A 27 9.32 -10.33 5.96
N HIS A 28 8.42 -11.09 5.34
CA HIS A 28 8.68 -11.81 4.09
C HIS A 28 7.81 -11.31 2.92
N TYR A 29 6.56 -10.98 3.19
CA TYR A 29 5.57 -10.62 2.19
C TYR A 29 5.34 -9.11 2.11
N PHE A 30 5.28 -8.62 0.88
CA PHE A 30 5.10 -7.20 0.57
C PHE A 30 4.34 -7.01 -0.74
N PHE A 31 3.72 -5.83 -0.88
CA PHE A 31 3.28 -5.33 -2.18
C PHE A 31 4.36 -4.44 -2.79
N ALA A 32 4.60 -4.56 -4.09
CA ALA A 32 5.50 -3.69 -4.83
C ALA A 32 4.66 -2.74 -5.68
N VAL A 33 4.62 -1.45 -5.30
CA VAL A 33 3.90 -0.42 -6.03
C VAL A 33 4.90 0.35 -6.90
N PRO A 34 4.74 0.39 -8.23
CA PRO A 34 5.63 1.15 -9.09
C PRO A 34 5.57 2.64 -8.78
N PHE A 35 6.71 3.34 -8.83
CA PHE A 35 6.74 4.80 -8.65
C PHE A 35 6.05 5.57 -9.78
N THR A 36 5.79 4.91 -10.91
CA THR A 36 5.01 5.48 -12.02
C THR A 36 3.50 5.42 -11.79
N SER A 37 3.05 4.84 -10.67
CA SER A 37 1.62 4.73 -10.36
C SER A 37 1.03 6.11 -10.05
N GLU A 38 -0.24 6.31 -10.39
CA GLU A 38 -0.97 7.51 -9.98
C GLU A 38 -1.33 7.38 -8.50
N VAL A 39 -0.74 8.23 -7.66
CA VAL A 39 -0.93 8.21 -6.20
C VAL A 39 -1.95 9.26 -5.78
N LYS A 40 -2.86 8.87 -4.90
CA LYS A 40 -3.79 9.77 -4.20
C LYS A 40 -3.64 9.55 -2.70
N GLN A 41 -3.51 10.64 -1.96
CA GLN A 41 -3.42 10.61 -0.51
C GLN A 41 -4.42 11.59 0.08
N THR A 42 -5.20 11.08 1.03
CA THR A 42 -6.10 11.84 1.89
C THR A 42 -5.65 11.67 3.34
N GLU A 43 -6.40 12.26 4.30
CA GLU A 43 -6.11 12.11 5.72
C GLU A 43 -6.18 10.65 6.20
N ASN A 44 -7.10 9.86 5.65
CA ASN A 44 -7.42 8.51 6.14
C ASN A 44 -7.12 7.39 5.12
N GLU A 45 -6.69 7.75 3.92
CA GLU A 45 -6.48 6.79 2.84
C GLU A 45 -5.30 7.20 1.98
N TRP A 46 -4.48 6.21 1.65
CA TRP A 46 -3.49 6.27 0.60
C TRP A 46 -3.85 5.24 -0.48
N SER A 47 -3.87 5.65 -1.74
CA SER A 47 -4.12 4.75 -2.86
C SER A 47 -3.16 4.99 -4.01
N ALA A 48 -2.90 3.94 -4.78
CA ALA A 48 -2.06 3.99 -5.96
C ALA A 48 -2.67 3.14 -7.08
N TYR A 49 -2.69 3.69 -8.29
CA TYR A 49 -3.13 2.98 -9.48
C TYR A 49 -1.96 2.75 -10.45
N ASP A 50 -1.61 1.49 -10.66
CA ASP A 50 -0.69 1.09 -11.71
C ASP A 50 -1.44 0.84 -13.02
N GLN A 51 -1.36 1.80 -13.93
CA GLN A 51 -1.98 1.72 -15.25
C GLN A 51 -1.44 0.57 -16.12
N LYS A 52 -0.18 0.17 -15.94
CA LYS A 52 0.45 -0.87 -16.76
C LYS A 52 -0.05 -2.27 -16.38
N ALA A 53 -0.16 -2.53 -15.08
CA ALA A 53 -0.67 -3.81 -14.58
C ALA A 53 -2.20 -3.83 -14.40
N GLY A 54 -2.86 -2.67 -14.44
CA GLY A 54 -4.29 -2.55 -14.13
C GLY A 54 -4.60 -2.84 -12.65
N LEU A 55 -3.65 -2.54 -11.76
CA LEU A 55 -3.74 -2.86 -10.33
C LEU A 55 -4.03 -1.61 -9.50
N TYR A 56 -4.95 -1.75 -8.54
CA TYR A 56 -5.32 -0.70 -7.60
C TYR A 56 -4.92 -1.11 -6.18
N TYR A 57 -4.10 -0.29 -5.53
CA TYR A 57 -3.61 -0.49 -4.17
C TYR A 57 -4.29 0.52 -3.25
N VAL A 58 -4.82 0.06 -2.11
CA VAL A 58 -5.49 0.92 -1.13
C VAL A 58 -5.01 0.56 0.26
N ILE A 59 -4.53 1.57 0.99
CA ILE A 59 -4.15 1.50 2.40
C ILE A 59 -5.03 2.50 3.14
N LYS A 60 -5.82 2.01 4.09
CA LYS A 60 -6.66 2.85 4.95
C LYS A 60 -6.02 2.94 6.32
N SER A 61 -6.03 4.13 6.90
CA SER A 61 -5.79 4.24 8.35
C SER A 61 -6.90 3.50 9.07
N GLU A 62 -6.58 2.72 10.09
CA GLU A 62 -7.56 2.39 11.12
C GLU A 62 -7.99 3.73 11.72
N GLY A 63 -9.17 4.23 11.36
CA GLY A 63 -9.69 5.44 11.97
C GLY A 63 -9.63 5.28 13.48
N ASN A 64 -9.17 6.30 14.21
CA ASN A 64 -9.08 6.27 15.67
C ASN A 64 -10.41 5.77 16.26
N HIS A 65 -10.49 4.48 16.60
CA HIS A 65 -11.52 3.94 17.47
C HIS A 65 -11.21 4.48 18.87
N TYR A 66 -11.64 5.71 19.14
CA TYR A 66 -11.88 6.14 20.51
C TYR A 66 -13.07 5.32 21.01
N GLU A 67 -12.80 4.12 21.54
CA GLU A 67 -13.72 3.48 22.46
C GLU A 67 -13.81 4.37 23.70
N LYS A 68 -15.02 4.84 23.97
CA LYS A 68 -15.39 5.65 25.14
C LYS A 68 -15.37 4.82 26.43
#